data_AF-A0A2R7Y751-F1
#
_entry.id   AF-A0A2R7Y751-F1
#
_cell.length_a   1.000
_cell.length_b   1.000
_cell.length_c   1.000
_cell.angle_alpha   90.00
_cell.angle_beta   90.00
_cell.angle_gamma   90.00
#
_symmetry.space_group_name_H-M   'P 1'
#
loop_
_entity.id
_entity.type
_entity.pdbx_description
1 polymer ?
#
loop_
_entity_poly.entity_id
_entity_poly.type
_entity_poly.pdbx_seq_one_letter_code
_entity_poly.pdbx_strand_id
1 'polypeptide(L)'
;MPMPRSWVEELVVEYYVLRGFMVNFDIPIGTGAGGGRRDLDVVAVDTTNTEIHIVDITNIWSGKADKIVRDVVGRLNEAVNVVSGWYGRGYHYIKKAVLLGSLGGRRCGKSLTI
;
A
#
# COMPACT_ATOMS: atom_id res chain seq x y z
N MET A 1 7.89 6.93 20.59
CA MET A 1 8.14 5.57 20.05
C MET A 1 7.64 5.54 18.62
N PRO A 2 8.39 4.98 17.65
CA PRO A 2 7.87 4.80 16.30
C PRO A 2 6.62 3.90 16.37
N MET A 3 5.59 4.25 15.60
CA MET A 3 4.35 3.47 15.53
C MET A 3 4.65 2.12 14.87
N PRO A 4 4.30 0.97 15.48
CA PRO A 4 4.49 -0.33 14.85
C PRO A 4 3.66 -0.44 13.57
N ARG A 5 4.29 -0.88 12.47
CA ARG A 5 3.62 -1.05 11.17
C ARG A 5 2.42 -1.99 11.27
N SER A 6 2.57 -3.09 11.99
CA SER A 6 1.51 -4.10 12.19
C SER A 6 0.26 -3.52 12.83
N TRP A 7 0.40 -2.57 13.75
CA TRP A 7 -0.77 -1.94 14.37
C TRP A 7 -1.52 -1.04 13.38
N VAL A 8 -0.80 -0.40 12.46
CA VAL A 8 -1.42 0.39 11.39
C VAL A 8 -2.09 -0.51 10.35
N GLU A 9 -1.49 -1.67 10.03
CA GLU A 9 -2.13 -2.68 9.18
C GLU A 9 -3.49 -3.09 9.74
N GLU A 10 -3.56 -3.44 11.03
CA GLU A 10 -4.82 -3.78 11.71
C GLU A 10 -5.85 -2.64 11.65
N LEU A 11 -5.43 -1.39 11.92
CA LEU A 11 -6.33 -0.23 11.85
C LEU A 11 -6.85 0.04 10.42
N VAL A 12 -6.01 -0.16 9.40
CA VAL A 12 -6.43 -0.01 7.99
C VAL A 12 -7.41 -1.12 7.61
N VAL A 13 -7.17 -2.36 8.05
CA VAL A 13 -8.09 -3.48 7.84
C VAL A 13 -9.45 -3.18 8.49
N GLU A 14 -9.45 -2.79 9.76
CA GLU A 14 -10.68 -2.44 10.49
C GLU A 14 -11.45 -1.30 9.81
N TYR A 15 -10.75 -0.26 9.38
CA TYR A 15 -11.35 0.84 8.61
C TYR A 15 -12.10 0.33 7.37
N TYR A 16 -11.50 -0.57 6.59
CA TYR A 16 -12.15 -1.10 5.39
C TYR A 16 -13.31 -2.05 5.70
N VAL A 17 -13.18 -2.89 6.73
CA VAL A 17 -14.27 -3.75 7.19
C VAL A 17 -15.48 -2.92 7.62
N LEU A 18 -15.27 -1.85 8.41
CA LEU A 18 -16.33 -0.94 8.83
C LEU A 18 -16.97 -0.18 7.65
N ARG A 19 -16.25 -0.03 6.55
CA ARG A 19 -16.75 0.57 5.30
C ARG A 19 -17.47 -0.43 4.39
N GLY A 20 -17.60 -1.69 4.80
CA GLY A 20 -18.28 -2.74 4.04
C GLY A 20 -17.43 -3.42 2.98
N PHE A 21 -16.10 -3.23 2.99
CA PHE A 21 -15.20 -3.92 2.06
C PHE A 21 -14.89 -5.32 2.58
N MET A 22 -14.70 -6.28 1.67
CA MET A 22 -14.06 -7.55 1.97
C MET A 22 -12.55 -7.35 1.97
N VAL A 23 -11.86 -7.73 3.04
CA VAL A 23 -10.44 -7.42 3.22
C VAL A 23 -9.59 -8.68 3.30
N ASN A 24 -8.46 -8.66 2.63
CA ASN A 24 -7.40 -9.65 2.74
C ASN A 24 -6.07 -8.91 3.01
N PHE A 25 -5.22 -9.47 3.86
CA PHE A 25 -4.00 -8.81 4.34
C PHE A 25 -2.82 -9.79 4.38
N ASP A 26 -1.60 -9.27 4.42
CA ASP A 26 -0.34 -10.03 4.35
C ASP A 26 -0.25 -10.96 3.12
N ILE A 27 -0.54 -10.36 1.96
CA ILE A 27 -0.70 -11.08 0.70
C ILE A 27 0.64 -11.19 -0.02
N PRO A 28 1.10 -12.40 -0.38
CA PRO A 28 2.31 -12.56 -1.17
C PRO A 28 2.09 -12.08 -2.61
N ILE A 29 2.86 -11.09 -3.03
CA ILE A 29 2.85 -10.53 -4.40
C ILE A 29 4.07 -10.92 -5.22
N GLY A 30 5.03 -11.65 -4.63
CA GLY A 30 6.14 -12.23 -5.38
C GLY A 30 7.39 -12.44 -4.55
N THR A 31 8.52 -12.51 -5.25
CA THR A 31 9.85 -12.64 -4.64
C THR A 31 10.73 -11.46 -5.04
N GLY A 32 11.50 -10.94 -4.07
CA GLY A 32 12.46 -9.87 -4.32
C GLY A 32 13.69 -10.37 -5.12
N ALA A 33 14.38 -9.45 -5.80
CA ALA A 33 15.55 -9.76 -6.63
C ALA A 33 16.71 -10.45 -5.87
N GLY A 34 16.80 -10.26 -4.55
CA GLY A 34 17.79 -10.93 -3.69
C GLY A 34 17.29 -12.19 -2.99
N GLY A 35 16.11 -12.71 -3.38
CA GLY A 35 15.35 -13.66 -2.57
C GLY A 35 14.57 -12.96 -1.45
N GLY A 36 13.54 -13.64 -0.94
CA GLY A 36 12.63 -13.11 0.08
C GLY A 36 11.23 -12.82 -0.46
N ARG A 37 10.22 -13.03 0.39
CA ARG A 37 8.81 -12.78 0.06
C ARG A 37 8.59 -11.27 -0.04
N ARG A 38 7.91 -10.84 -1.09
CA ARG A 38 7.36 -9.49 -1.20
C ARG A 38 5.87 -9.58 -0.92
N ASP A 39 5.45 -8.77 0.04
CA ASP A 39 4.08 -8.78 0.52
C ASP A 39 3.42 -7.43 0.28
N LEU A 40 2.12 -7.51 0.04
CA LEU A 40 1.20 -6.38 0.04
C LEU A 40 0.42 -6.41 1.35
N ASP A 41 0.33 -5.26 1.99
CA ASP A 41 -0.25 -5.17 3.33
C ASP A 41 -1.75 -5.42 3.33
N VAL A 42 -2.50 -4.72 2.46
CA VAL A 42 -3.97 -4.83 2.43
C VAL A 42 -4.51 -4.77 1.01
N VAL A 43 -5.43 -5.68 0.70
CA VAL A 43 -6.37 -5.60 -0.43
C VAL A 43 -7.77 -5.51 0.14
N ALA A 44 -8.48 -4.44 -0.20
CA ALA A 44 -9.88 -4.26 0.17
C ALA A 44 -10.74 -4.24 -1.10
N VAL A 45 -11.73 -5.12 -1.17
CA VAL A 45 -12.61 -5.32 -2.33
C VAL A 45 -14.00 -4.79 -2.01
N ASP A 46 -14.48 -3.87 -2.82
CA ASP A 46 -15.87 -3.41 -2.84
C ASP A 46 -16.59 -4.02 -4.05
N THR A 47 -17.42 -5.01 -3.79
CA THR A 47 -18.20 -5.70 -4.82
C THR A 47 -19.39 -4.88 -5.32
N THR A 48 -19.82 -3.85 -4.57
CA THR A 48 -20.96 -3.00 -4.93
C THR A 48 -20.53 -1.92 -5.92
N ASN A 49 -19.39 -1.27 -5.64
CA ASN A 49 -18.86 -0.20 -6.49
C ASN A 49 -17.82 -0.68 -7.51
N THR A 50 -17.52 -1.98 -7.54
CA THR A 50 -16.51 -2.59 -8.42
C THR A 50 -15.11 -1.97 -8.26
N GLU A 51 -14.73 -1.68 -7.01
CA GLU A 51 -13.44 -1.08 -6.67
C GLU A 51 -12.57 -2.07 -5.90
N ILE A 52 -11.27 -2.07 -6.18
CA ILE A 52 -10.27 -2.80 -5.39
C ILE A 52 -9.21 -1.82 -4.92
N HIS A 53 -9.13 -1.62 -3.61
CA HIS A 53 -8.11 -0.81 -2.98
C HIS A 53 -6.90 -1.67 -2.63
N ILE A 54 -5.76 -1.28 -3.15
CA ILE A 54 -4.46 -1.91 -2.90
C ILE A 54 -3.66 -0.94 -2.03
N VAL A 55 -3.32 -1.35 -0.81
CA VAL A 55 -2.69 -0.47 0.18
C VAL A 55 -1.32 -1.00 0.57
N ASP A 56 -0.33 -0.11 0.47
CA ASP A 56 1.04 -0.33 0.96
C ASP A 56 1.31 0.63 2.14
N ILE A 57 1.79 0.09 3.24
CA ILE A 57 2.03 0.77 4.51
C ILE A 57 3.54 0.80 4.73
N THR A 58 4.12 2.00 4.70
CA THR A 58 5.58 2.15 4.67
C THR A 58 6.07 3.10 5.75
N ASN A 59 7.05 2.62 6.51
CA ASN A 59 7.83 3.44 7.43
C ASN A 59 8.77 4.38 6.68
N ILE A 60 8.77 5.67 7.03
CA ILE A 60 9.55 6.72 6.34
C ILE A 60 10.59 7.40 7.25
N TRP A 61 10.94 6.78 8.37
CA TRP A 61 11.85 7.35 9.38
C TRP A 61 13.29 7.57 8.88
N SER A 62 13.72 6.82 7.87
CA SER A 62 15.06 6.93 7.28
C SER A 62 15.02 6.68 5.78
N GLY A 63 15.94 7.31 5.05
CA GLY A 63 16.06 7.19 3.60
C GLY A 63 15.75 8.48 2.84
N LYS A 64 16.01 8.45 1.52
CA LYS A 64 15.70 9.56 0.62
C LYS A 64 14.25 9.44 0.15
N ALA A 65 13.50 10.54 0.18
CA ALA A 65 12.09 10.58 -0.25
C ALA A 65 11.91 9.95 -1.64
N ASP A 66 12.75 10.30 -2.61
CA ASP A 66 12.68 9.77 -3.98
C ASP A 66 12.89 8.25 -4.06
N LYS A 67 13.65 7.68 -3.13
CA LYS A 67 13.82 6.22 -3.07
C LYS A 67 12.56 5.57 -2.49
N ILE A 68 12.05 6.11 -1.38
CA ILE A 68 10.83 5.62 -0.72
C ILE A 68 9.66 5.64 -1.69
N VAL A 69 9.44 6.76 -2.40
CA VAL A 69 8.35 6.89 -3.37
C VAL A 69 8.51 5.87 -4.51
N ARG A 70 9.71 5.72 -5.07
CA ARG A 70 9.96 4.72 -6.13
C ARG A 70 9.67 3.30 -5.66
N ASP A 71 10.10 2.95 -4.45
CA ASP A 71 9.89 1.60 -3.90
C ASP A 71 8.40 1.32 -3.65
N VAL A 72 7.66 2.28 -3.07
CA VAL A 72 6.20 2.18 -2.84
C VAL A 72 5.43 2.08 -4.16
N VAL A 73 5.71 2.96 -5.12
CA VAL A 73 5.05 2.94 -6.44
C VAL A 73 5.36 1.63 -7.17
N GLY A 74 6.59 1.14 -7.08
CA GLY A 74 6.99 -0.15 -7.63
C GLY A 74 6.18 -1.30 -7.06
N ARG A 75 6.10 -1.41 -5.72
CA ARG A 75 5.29 -2.44 -5.05
C ARG A 75 3.81 -2.35 -5.41
N LEU A 76 3.23 -1.15 -5.44
CA LEU A 76 1.82 -0.96 -5.78
C LEU A 76 1.52 -1.35 -7.23
N ASN A 77 2.42 -1.07 -8.18
CA ASN A 77 2.23 -1.49 -9.57
C ASN A 77 2.37 -3.02 -9.73
N GLU A 78 3.33 -3.63 -9.05
CA GLU A 78 3.49 -5.10 -8.99
C GLU A 78 2.25 -5.77 -8.40
N ALA A 79 1.75 -5.24 -7.29
CA ALA A 79 0.53 -5.69 -6.63
C ALA A 79 -0.69 -5.64 -7.56
N VAL A 80 -0.90 -4.55 -8.32
CA VAL A 80 -2.01 -4.47 -9.28
C VAL A 80 -1.96 -5.60 -10.31
N ASN A 81 -0.77 -5.92 -10.82
CA ASN A 81 -0.62 -6.99 -11.81
C ASN A 81 -1.00 -8.35 -11.23
N VAL A 82 -0.61 -8.63 -9.98
CA VAL A 82 -0.93 -9.88 -9.29
C VAL A 82 -2.41 -9.96 -8.93
N VAL A 83 -2.93 -8.94 -8.26
CA VAL A 83 -4.31 -8.89 -7.77
C VAL A 83 -5.30 -8.91 -8.93
N SER A 84 -4.98 -8.27 -10.06
CA SER A 84 -5.83 -8.34 -11.27
C SER A 84 -5.87 -9.71 -11.93
N GLY A 85 -4.88 -10.56 -11.67
CA GLY A 85 -4.92 -11.98 -12.05
C GLY A 85 -5.92 -12.78 -11.22
N TRP A 86 -6.21 -12.38 -9.98
CA TRP A 86 -7.13 -13.08 -9.09
C TRP A 86 -8.57 -12.60 -9.22
N TYR A 87 -8.78 -11.29 -9.28
CA TYR A 87 -10.12 -10.68 -9.28
C TYR A 87 -10.61 -10.26 -10.68
N GLY A 88 -9.73 -10.28 -11.68
CA GLY A 88 -10.05 -9.92 -13.06
C GLY A 88 -9.95 -8.41 -13.35
N ARG A 89 -9.96 -8.07 -14.65
CA ARG A 89 -9.68 -6.70 -15.12
C ARG A 89 -10.90 -5.75 -15.13
N GLY A 90 -12.07 -6.23 -14.69
CA GLY A 90 -13.31 -5.45 -14.66
C GLY A 90 -13.44 -4.50 -13.46
N TYR A 91 -12.53 -4.60 -12.48
CA TYR A 91 -12.51 -3.74 -11.30
C TYR A 91 -11.68 -2.46 -11.54
N HIS A 92 -12.06 -1.39 -10.84
CA HIS A 92 -11.25 -0.19 -10.74
C HIS A 92 -10.21 -0.32 -9.61
N TYR A 93 -8.93 -0.37 -9.98
CA TYR A 93 -7.82 -0.59 -9.05
C TYR A 93 -7.29 0.73 -8.48
N ILE A 94 -7.53 0.97 -7.19
CA ILE A 94 -7.13 2.19 -6.48
C ILE A 94 -5.90 1.89 -5.63
N LYS A 95 -4.76 2.47 -6.00
CA LYS A 95 -3.50 2.36 -5.27
C LYS A 95 -3.44 3.39 -4.14
N LYS A 96 -3.14 2.96 -2.91
CA LYS A 96 -2.97 3.83 -1.75
C LYS A 96 -1.69 3.53 -1.01
N ALA A 97 -1.05 4.57 -0.51
CA ALA A 97 0.13 4.46 0.33
C ALA A 97 -0.16 5.11 1.69
N VAL A 98 0.11 4.39 2.78
CA VAL A 98 0.08 4.93 4.14
C VAL A 98 1.52 5.10 4.60
N LEU A 99 1.94 6.35 4.79
CA LEU A 99 3.32 6.67 5.16
C LEU A 99 3.40 6.94 6.67
N LEU A 100 4.24 6.16 7.35
CA LEU A 100 4.41 6.20 8.80
C LEU A 100 5.73 6.85 9.18
N GLY A 101 5.65 8.07 9.71
CA GLY A 101 6.79 8.78 10.26
C GLY A 101 6.75 10.28 9.98
N SER A 102 7.86 10.93 10.30
CA SER A 102 8.10 12.34 9.96
C SER A 102 9.12 12.40 8.84
N LEU A 103 8.77 12.98 7.69
CA LEU A 103 9.78 13.45 6.74
C LEU A 103 10.60 14.51 7.49
N GLY A 104 11.85 14.20 7.81
CA GLY A 104 12.74 15.14 8.50
C GLY A 104 12.69 16.48 7.78
N GLY A 105 12.16 17.49 8.46
CA GLY A 105 11.89 18.81 7.89
C GLY A 105 13.18 19.49 7.44
N ARG A 106 13.57 19.29 6.19
CA ARG A 106 14.02 20.40 5.37
C ARG A 106 12.82 20.81 4.55
N ARG A 107 12.37 22.05 4.75
CA ARG A 107 11.30 22.71 3.99
C ARG A 107 11.54 22.46 2.51
N CYS A 108 10.87 21.49 1.91
CA CYS A 108 10.80 21.37 0.46
C CYS A 108 9.53 22.13 0.07
N GLY A 109 9.68 23.45 -0.03
CA GLY A 109 8.73 24.27 -0.76
C GLY A 109 8.80 23.83 -2.23
N LYS A 110 7.91 22.91 -2.62
CA LYS A 110 7.40 22.72 -3.97
C LYS A 110 6.28 21.71 -3.89
N SER A 111 5.06 22.24 -3.98
CA SER A 111 3.85 21.49 -4.28
C SER A 111 4.12 20.64 -5.51
N LEU A 112 4.19 19.32 -5.34
CA LEU A 112 4.08 18.38 -6.45
C LEU A 112 2.60 18.03 -6.57
N THR A 113 1.93 18.73 -7.47
CA THR A 113 0.64 18.31 -8.01
C THR A 113 0.92 17.12 -8.93
N ILE A 114 0.30 15.98 -8.65
CA ILE A 114 0.14 14.88 -9.61
C ILE A 114 -1.20 15.08 -10.31
#